data_AF-A0A2B4S1X5-F1
#
_entry.id   AF-A0A2B4S1X5-F1
#
_cell.length_a   1.000
_cell.length_b   1.000
_cell.length_c   1.000
_cell.angle_alpha   90.00
_cell.angle_beta   90.00
_cell.angle_gamma   90.00
#
_symmetry.space_group_name_H-M   'P 1'
#
loop_
_entity.id
_entity.type
_entity.pdbx_description
1 polymer ?
#
loop_
_entity_poly.entity_id
_entity_poly.type
_entity_poly.pdbx_seq_one_letter_code
_entity_poly.pdbx_strand_id
1 'polypeptide(L)'
;MMDILQMVGYRGVPSKETLSSVPEIQRSFVITEIARTLTCVDQMITGLASFGALDYIRSHKNVMEPLFTLDGARHFQPTPELFVEGLNDLFSEERSNHKACEIDVLKNFCDFVQDLDTTQGGLVKLYKFITGSDSVTPLGLERVIIVQ
;
A
#
# COMPACT_ATOMS: atom_id res chain seq x y z
N MET A 1 28.83 12.02 5.23
CA MET A 1 28.34 10.91 4.37
C MET A 1 28.63 9.53 4.97
N MET A 2 29.78 9.32 5.62
CA MET A 2 30.18 8.05 6.27
C MET A 2 29.25 7.60 7.42
N ASP A 3 28.60 8.54 8.12
CA ASP A 3 27.62 8.25 9.19
C ASP A 3 26.34 7.57 8.70
N ILE A 4 25.82 7.97 7.54
CA ILE A 4 24.45 7.61 7.13
C ILE A 4 24.36 6.12 6.78
N LEU A 5 25.37 5.58 6.09
CA LEU A 5 25.38 4.16 5.70
C LEU A 5 25.56 3.24 6.92
N GLN A 6 26.34 3.66 7.91
CA GLN A 6 26.48 2.90 9.16
C GLN A 6 25.22 2.94 10.02
N MET A 7 24.49 4.07 10.03
CA MET A 7 23.19 4.19 10.70
C MET A 7 22.15 3.22 10.15
N VAL A 8 22.22 2.87 8.87
CA VAL A 8 21.32 1.88 8.24
C VAL A 8 21.89 0.47 8.22
N GLY A 9 22.92 0.21 9.03
CA GLY A 9 23.48 -1.12 9.25
C GLY A 9 24.38 -1.64 8.13
N TYR A 10 24.73 -0.81 7.13
CA TYR A 10 25.68 -1.19 6.10
C TYR A 10 27.12 -1.16 6.64
N ARG A 11 27.84 -2.28 6.54
CA ARG A 11 29.21 -2.45 7.07
C ARG A 11 30.29 -2.50 6.00
N GLY A 12 29.95 -2.26 4.73
CA GLY A 12 30.93 -2.21 3.65
C GLY A 12 31.89 -1.02 3.78
N VAL A 13 33.02 -1.09 3.07
CA VAL A 13 34.05 -0.05 3.11
C VAL A 13 33.81 0.90 1.94
N PRO A 14 33.36 2.15 2.17
CA PRO A 14 32.90 3.06 1.11
C PRO A 14 33.91 3.29 -0.01
N SER A 15 35.20 3.28 0.31
CA SER A 15 36.29 3.49 -0.65
C SER A 15 36.53 2.32 -1.61
N LYS A 16 35.89 1.17 -1.39
CA LYS A 16 35.96 -0.02 -2.23
C LYS A 16 34.64 -0.34 -2.93
N GLU A 17 33.60 0.45 -2.68
CA GLU A 17 32.28 0.20 -3.27
C GLU A 17 32.26 0.58 -4.74
N THR A 18 31.58 -0.24 -5.54
CA THR A 18 31.34 0.04 -6.95
C THR A 18 29.84 -0.10 -7.24
N LEU A 19 29.43 0.08 -8.50
CA LEU A 19 28.04 -0.15 -8.90
C LEU A 19 27.53 -1.56 -8.57
N SER A 20 28.43 -2.55 -8.41
CA SER A 20 28.07 -3.90 -7.98
C SER A 20 27.57 -3.97 -6.53
N SER A 21 27.91 -2.99 -5.69
CA SER A 21 27.57 -2.96 -4.26
C SER A 21 26.19 -2.36 -3.98
N VAL A 22 25.57 -1.72 -4.98
CA VAL A 22 24.26 -1.07 -4.86
C VAL A 22 23.19 -2.01 -4.29
N PRO A 23 23.06 -3.28 -4.73
CA PRO A 23 22.06 -4.19 -4.16
C PRO A 23 22.28 -4.50 -2.68
N GLU A 24 23.54 -4.58 -2.23
CA GLU A 24 23.87 -4.85 -0.83
C GLU A 24 23.56 -3.65 0.05
N ILE A 25 23.90 -2.45 -0.42
CA ILE A 25 23.55 -1.19 0.23
C ILE A 25 22.02 -1.06 0.35
N GLN A 26 21.27 -1.27 -0.74
CA GLN A 26 19.81 -1.25 -0.74
C GLN A 26 19.21 -2.28 0.23
N ARG A 27 19.74 -3.51 0.23
CA ARG A 27 19.30 -4.56 1.15
C ARG A 27 19.51 -4.16 2.61
N SER A 28 20.61 -3.49 2.96
CA SER A 28 20.86 -3.03 4.33
C SER A 28 19.82 -2.02 4.80
N PHE A 29 19.40 -1.07 3.95
CA PHE A 29 18.29 -0.16 4.27
C PHE A 29 17.01 -0.94 4.60
N VAL A 30 16.61 -1.84 3.71
CA VAL A 30 15.37 -2.61 3.85
C VAL A 30 15.42 -3.48 5.10
N ILE A 31 16.50 -4.24 5.31
CA ILE A 31 16.64 -5.14 6.46
C ILE A 31 16.58 -4.37 7.78
N THR A 32 17.27 -3.23 7.89
CA THR A 32 17.25 -2.43 9.11
C THR A 32 15.84 -1.93 9.44
N GLU A 33 15.08 -1.51 8.42
CA GLU A 33 13.71 -1.04 8.59
C GLU A 33 12.75 -2.17 9.02
N ILE A 34 12.90 -3.36 8.43
CA ILE A 34 12.02 -4.50 8.73
C ILE A 34 12.54 -5.42 9.85
N ALA A 35 13.72 -5.16 10.44
CA ALA A 35 14.38 -6.06 11.38
C ALA A 35 13.48 -6.46 12.55
N ARG A 36 12.74 -5.48 13.11
CA ARG A 36 11.77 -5.74 14.18
C ARG A 36 10.64 -6.67 13.71
N THR A 37 10.11 -6.42 12.52
CA THR A 37 9.09 -7.26 11.90
C THR A 37 9.60 -8.67 11.65
N LEU A 38 10.86 -8.83 11.21
CA LEU A 38 11.48 -10.14 11.01
C LEU A 38 11.54 -10.95 12.32
N THR A 39 11.87 -10.34 13.45
CA THR A 39 11.84 -11.03 14.75
C THR A 39 10.43 -11.49 15.12
N CYS A 40 9.41 -10.65 14.91
CA CYS A 40 8.02 -11.02 15.14
C CYS A 40 7.57 -12.16 14.21
N VAL A 41 7.99 -12.12 12.94
CA VAL A 41 7.71 -13.19 11.96
C VAL A 41 8.37 -14.50 12.39
N ASP A 42 9.61 -14.48 12.88
CA ASP A 42 10.33 -15.67 13.34
C ASP A 42 9.66 -16.31 14.58
N GLN A 43 9.22 -15.48 15.53
CA GLN A 43 8.43 -15.91 16.67
C GLN A 43 7.08 -16.52 16.24
N MET A 44 6.41 -15.90 15.27
CA MET A 44 5.16 -16.43 14.72
C MET A 44 5.37 -17.77 14.00
N ILE A 45 6.43 -17.90 13.20
CA ILE A 45 6.82 -19.17 12.55
C ILE A 45 7.04 -20.26 13.60
N THR A 46 7.80 -19.95 14.65
CA THR A 46 8.09 -20.89 15.74
C THR A 46 6.81 -21.31 16.46
N GLY A 47 5.93 -20.36 16.77
CA GLY A 47 4.61 -20.63 17.35
C GLY A 47 3.78 -21.55 16.46
N LEU A 48 3.58 -21.18 15.20
CA LEU A 48 2.80 -21.96 14.24
C LEU A 48 3.37 -23.38 14.02
N ALA A 49 4.69 -23.53 14.03
CA ALA A 49 5.34 -24.85 13.95
C ALA A 49 5.03 -25.70 15.20
N SER A 50 5.10 -25.11 16.39
CA SER A 50 4.81 -25.82 17.66
C SER A 50 3.36 -26.29 17.75
N PHE A 51 2.42 -25.57 17.13
CA PHE A 51 1.01 -25.96 17.02
C PHE A 51 0.72 -26.90 15.84
N GLY A 52 1.73 -27.26 15.03
CA GLY A 52 1.56 -28.11 13.84
C GLY A 52 0.79 -27.46 12.69
N ALA A 53 0.55 -26.15 12.74
CA ALA A 53 -0.24 -25.41 11.74
C ALA A 53 0.62 -24.87 10.58
N LEU A 54 1.94 -24.73 10.78
CA LEU A 54 2.83 -24.05 9.83
C LEU A 54 2.84 -24.71 8.44
N ASP A 55 2.99 -26.04 8.37
CA ASP A 55 3.07 -26.76 7.11
C ASP A 55 1.75 -26.72 6.34
N TYR A 56 0.63 -26.76 7.07
CA TYR A 56 -0.70 -26.61 6.49
C TYR A 56 -0.90 -25.21 5.89
N ILE A 57 -0.51 -24.15 6.61
CA ILE A 57 -0.59 -22.77 6.13
C ILE A 57 0.32 -22.55 4.91
N ARG A 58 1.54 -23.10 4.93
CA ARG A 58 2.47 -22.97 3.80
C ARG A 58 1.99 -23.71 2.55
N SER A 59 1.32 -24.85 2.71
CA SER A 59 0.75 -25.61 1.60
C SER A 59 -0.56 -25.02 1.06
N HIS A 60 -1.27 -24.23 1.86
CA HIS A 60 -2.56 -23.62 1.50
C HIS A 60 -2.48 -22.09 1.62
N LYS A 61 -2.02 -21.43 0.55
CA LYS A 61 -1.75 -19.98 0.50
C LYS A 61 -2.92 -19.09 0.95
N ASN A 62 -4.15 -19.58 0.83
CA ASN A 62 -5.36 -18.82 1.09
C ASN A 62 -6.07 -19.24 2.38
N VAL A 63 -5.52 -20.15 3.17
CA VAL A 63 -6.20 -20.64 4.39
C VAL A 63 -6.43 -19.52 5.43
N MET A 64 -5.54 -18.54 5.45
CA MET A 64 -5.62 -17.38 6.35
C MET A 64 -6.42 -16.23 5.75
N GLU A 65 -6.73 -16.29 4.45
CA GLU A 65 -7.50 -15.26 3.74
C GLU A 65 -8.78 -14.88 4.50
N PRO A 66 -9.62 -15.81 4.99
CA PRO A 66 -10.86 -15.49 5.70
C PRO A 66 -10.70 -14.77 7.04
N LEU A 67 -9.49 -14.74 7.61
CA LEU A 67 -9.21 -13.96 8.83
C LEU A 67 -8.97 -12.48 8.52
N PHE A 68 -8.59 -12.19 7.28
CA PHE A 68 -8.26 -10.86 6.79
C PHE A 68 -9.28 -10.35 5.77
N THR A 69 -10.03 -11.25 5.13
CA THR A 69 -11.14 -10.99 4.23
C THR A 69 -12.41 -11.48 4.89
N LEU A 70 -13.44 -10.64 4.95
CA LEU A 70 -14.75 -11.06 5.44
C LEU A 70 -15.42 -11.94 4.38
N ASP A 71 -15.14 -13.24 4.41
CA ASP A 71 -15.59 -14.27 3.45
C ASP A 71 -17.13 -14.51 3.40
N GLY A 72 -17.94 -13.54 3.82
CA GLY A 72 -19.41 -13.59 3.80
C GLY A 72 -20.09 -12.22 3.80
N ALA A 73 -19.35 -11.12 3.99
CA ALA A 73 -19.86 -9.80 3.64
C ALA A 73 -19.60 -9.67 2.13
N ARG A 74 -20.68 -9.56 1.32
CA ARG A 74 -20.56 -9.26 -0.11
C ARG A 74 -19.43 -8.25 -0.28
N HIS A 75 -18.42 -8.64 -1.06
CA HIS A 75 -17.22 -7.87 -1.36
C HIS A 75 -17.49 -6.37 -1.22
N PHE A 76 -16.81 -5.68 -0.28
CA PHE A 76 -16.79 -4.22 -0.26
C PHE A 76 -15.99 -3.76 -1.47
N GLN A 77 -16.58 -3.93 -2.65
CA GLN A 77 -16.04 -3.37 -3.87
C GLN A 77 -16.12 -1.85 -3.74
N PRO A 78 -15.09 -1.15 -4.20
CA PRO A 78 -15.16 0.31 -4.28
C PRO A 78 -16.37 0.66 -5.15
N THR A 79 -17.27 1.50 -4.63
CA THR A 79 -18.31 2.16 -5.43
C THR A 79 -17.83 3.56 -5.78
N PRO A 80 -18.32 4.17 -6.88
CA PRO A 80 -17.94 5.52 -7.25
C PRO A 80 -18.17 6.54 -6.13
N GLU A 81 -19.29 6.43 -5.41
CA GLU A 81 -19.65 7.33 -4.33
C GLU A 81 -18.65 7.22 -3.19
N LEU A 82 -18.36 5.99 -2.75
CA LEU A 82 -17.42 5.74 -1.67
C LEU A 82 -16.02 6.24 -2.03
N PHE A 83 -15.60 6.03 -3.29
CA PHE A 83 -14.31 6.49 -3.79
C PHE A 83 -14.20 8.01 -3.81
N VAL A 84 -15.21 8.70 -4.35
CA VAL A 84 -15.24 10.18 -4.42
C VAL A 84 -15.33 10.80 -3.03
N GLU A 85 -16.13 10.24 -2.12
CA GLU A 85 -16.20 10.70 -0.72
C GLU A 85 -14.89 10.50 0.05
N GLY A 86 -14.07 9.53 -0.37
CA GLY A 86 -12.75 9.24 0.20
C GLY A 86 -11.64 10.18 -0.26
N LEU A 87 -11.88 11.00 -1.30
CA LEU A 87 -10.90 11.97 -1.79
C LEU A 87 -10.74 13.11 -0.77
N ASN A 88 -9.48 13.50 -0.55
CA ASN A 88 -9.13 14.66 0.25
C ASN A 88 -8.46 15.71 -0.66
N ASP A 89 -9.21 16.74 -0.99
CA ASP A 89 -8.78 17.75 -1.96
C ASP A 89 -7.91 18.83 -1.30
N LEU A 90 -6.67 18.96 -1.75
CA LEU A 90 -5.77 20.03 -1.33
C LEU A 90 -5.68 21.09 -2.43
N PHE A 91 -6.60 22.06 -2.39
CA PHE A 91 -6.61 23.16 -3.35
C PHE A 91 -5.57 24.24 -3.03
N SER A 92 -5.10 24.91 -4.09
CA SER A 92 -4.38 26.18 -4.02
C SER A 92 -5.21 27.29 -3.35
N GLU A 93 -4.55 28.41 -3.02
CA GLU A 93 -5.18 29.55 -2.34
C GLU A 93 -6.47 30.03 -3.01
N GLU A 94 -7.37 30.51 -2.15
CA GLU A 94 -8.71 30.94 -2.52
C GLU A 94 -8.67 32.10 -3.53
N ARG A 95 -9.43 31.96 -4.64
CA ARG A 95 -9.50 32.91 -5.78
C ARG A 95 -8.27 32.96 -6.69
N SER A 96 -7.34 32.02 -6.58
CA SER A 96 -6.30 31.87 -7.61
C SER A 96 -6.89 31.29 -8.91
N ASN A 97 -6.34 31.69 -10.07
CA ASN A 97 -6.66 31.04 -11.35
C ASN A 97 -6.26 29.55 -11.35
N HIS A 98 -5.29 29.18 -10.51
CA HIS A 98 -4.89 27.79 -10.30
C HIS A 98 -6.00 26.97 -9.64
N LYS A 99 -6.65 27.50 -8.59
CA LYS A 99 -7.78 26.83 -7.92
C LYS A 99 -8.94 26.56 -8.89
N ALA A 100 -9.23 27.47 -9.82
CA ALA A 100 -10.28 27.24 -10.83
C ALA A 100 -9.93 26.07 -11.77
N CYS A 101 -8.67 25.97 -12.18
CA CYS A 101 -8.16 24.85 -12.97
C CYS A 101 -8.22 23.53 -12.20
N GLU A 102 -7.77 23.53 -10.94
CA GLU A 102 -7.79 22.35 -10.06
C GLU A 102 -9.22 21.83 -9.84
N ILE A 103 -10.19 22.73 -9.65
CA ILE A 103 -11.61 22.36 -9.52
C ILE A 103 -12.12 21.70 -10.79
N ASP A 104 -11.77 22.21 -11.97
CA ASP A 104 -12.20 21.61 -13.24
C ASP A 104 -11.52 20.25 -13.47
N VAL A 105 -10.24 20.10 -13.10
CA VAL A 105 -9.54 18.81 -13.15
C VAL A 105 -10.21 17.79 -12.23
N LEU A 106 -10.51 18.17 -10.99
CA LEU A 106 -11.17 17.28 -10.03
C LEU A 106 -12.56 16.87 -10.52
N LYS A 107 -13.35 17.78 -11.08
CA LYS A 107 -14.66 17.44 -11.66
C LYS A 107 -14.53 16.42 -12.77
N ASN A 108 -13.63 16.64 -13.73
CA ASN A 108 -13.38 15.70 -14.81
C ASN A 108 -12.93 14.33 -14.28
N PHE A 109 -12.14 14.31 -13.20
CA PHE A 109 -11.74 13.07 -12.55
C PHE A 109 -12.91 12.35 -11.86
N CYS A 110 -13.78 13.08 -11.16
CA CYS A 110 -14.98 12.52 -10.56
C CYS A 110 -15.93 11.96 -11.63
N ASP A 111 -16.13 12.67 -12.74
CA ASP A 111 -16.93 12.20 -13.88
C ASP A 111 -16.33 10.91 -14.48
N PHE A 112 -15.01 10.87 -14.65
CA PHE A 112 -14.30 9.66 -15.08
C PHE A 112 -14.49 8.48 -14.13
N VAL A 113 -14.45 8.70 -12.81
CA VAL A 113 -14.69 7.66 -11.79
C VAL A 113 -16.12 7.13 -11.88
N GLN A 114 -17.10 8.00 -12.10
CA GLN A 114 -18.50 7.61 -12.30
C GLN A 114 -18.67 6.76 -13.57
N ASP A 115 -18.01 7.12 -14.66
CA ASP A 115 -18.05 6.37 -15.92
C ASP A 115 -17.37 4.99 -15.80
N LEU A 116 -16.33 4.86 -14.95
CA LEU A 116 -15.62 3.60 -14.76
C LEU A 116 -16.48 2.48 -14.16
N ASP A 117 -17.55 2.81 -13.42
CA ASP A 117 -18.48 1.82 -12.88
C ASP A 117 -19.25 1.08 -13.98
N THR A 118 -19.44 1.74 -15.13
CA THR A 118 -20.07 1.14 -16.31
C THR A 118 -19.15 0.15 -17.04
N THR A 119 -17.86 0.14 -16.71
CA THR A 119 -16.85 -0.71 -17.34
C THR A 119 -16.47 -1.85 -16.39
N GLN A 120 -16.59 -3.11 -16.84
CA GLN A 120 -16.33 -4.27 -15.97
C GLN A 120 -14.96 -4.21 -15.28
N GLY A 121 -14.97 -3.99 -13.96
CA GLY A 121 -13.80 -3.97 -13.09
C GLY A 121 -12.86 -2.76 -13.26
N GLY A 122 -13.31 -1.69 -13.96
CA GLY A 122 -12.51 -0.48 -14.16
C GLY A 122 -12.15 0.20 -12.83
N LEU A 123 -13.16 0.43 -12.00
CA LEU A 123 -13.00 1.07 -10.69
C LEU A 123 -12.12 0.26 -9.73
N VAL A 124 -12.26 -1.06 -9.70
CA VAL A 124 -11.43 -1.96 -8.87
C VAL A 124 -9.95 -1.85 -9.25
N LYS A 125 -9.64 -1.73 -10.55
CA LYS A 125 -8.26 -1.56 -11.02
C LYS A 125 -7.69 -0.20 -10.64
N LEU A 126 -8.48 0.87 -10.78
CA LEU A 126 -8.08 2.21 -10.35
C LEU A 126 -7.82 2.24 -8.83
N TYR A 127 -8.74 1.65 -8.07
CA TYR A 127 -8.63 1.54 -6.63
C TYR A 127 -7.37 0.79 -6.18
N LYS A 128 -7.05 -0.35 -6.85
CA LYS A 128 -5.80 -1.10 -6.62
C LYS A 128 -4.55 -0.33 -7.01
N PHE A 129 -4.61 0.45 -8.08
CA PHE A 129 -3.49 1.29 -8.51
C PHE A 129 -3.15 2.35 -7.44
N ILE A 130 -4.16 2.93 -6.79
CA ILE A 130 -3.98 4.00 -5.80
C ILE A 130 -3.66 3.46 -4.41
N THR A 131 -4.38 2.41 -3.97
CA THR A 131 -4.32 1.93 -2.57
C THR A 131 -3.48 0.67 -2.40
N GLY A 132 -3.12 -0.02 -3.49
CA GLY A 132 -2.49 -1.33 -3.45
C GLY A 132 -3.44 -2.51 -3.15
N SER A 133 -4.73 -2.24 -2.89
CA SER A 133 -5.76 -3.24 -2.58
C SER A 133 -6.87 -3.28 -3.63
N ASP A 134 -7.45 -4.44 -3.92
CA ASP A 134 -8.64 -4.59 -4.78
C ASP A 134 -9.97 -4.57 -4.00
N SER A 135 -9.91 -4.40 -2.68
CA SER A 135 -11.09 -4.34 -1.81
C SER A 135 -10.98 -3.21 -0.79
N VAL A 136 -12.13 -2.62 -0.48
CA VAL A 136 -12.24 -1.61 0.57
C VAL A 136 -12.22 -2.29 1.92
N THR A 137 -11.59 -1.66 2.90
CA THR A 137 -11.54 -2.22 4.25
C THR A 137 -12.95 -2.27 4.85
N PRO A 138 -13.23 -3.21 5.77
CA PRO A 138 -14.54 -3.27 6.45
C PRO A 138 -14.90 -2.01 7.25
N LEU A 139 -13.91 -1.16 7.56
CA LEU A 139 -14.08 0.12 8.25
C LEU A 139 -14.31 1.29 7.28
N GLY A 140 -14.41 1.02 5.97
CA GLY A 140 -14.55 2.01 4.92
C GLY A 140 -13.20 2.52 4.40
N LEU A 141 -13.24 3.65 3.69
CA LEU A 141 -12.04 4.40 3.31
C LEU A 141 -11.71 5.40 4.42
N GLU A 142 -10.54 5.26 5.04
CA GLU A 142 -9.95 6.42 5.71
C GLU A 142 -9.71 7.49 4.65
N ARG A 143 -10.00 8.77 4.94
CA ARG A 143 -9.81 9.90 4.01
C ARG A 143 -8.33 10.14 3.71
N VAL A 144 -7.75 9.28 2.89
CA VAL A 144 -6.30 9.13 2.71
C VAL A 144 -5.87 9.38 1.26
N ILE A 145 -6.82 9.42 0.31
CA ILE A 145 -6.47 9.69 -1.09
C ILE A 145 -6.29 11.21 -1.26
N ILE A 146 -5.04 11.64 -1.15
CA ILE A 146 -4.66 13.03 -1.38
C ILE A 146 -4.51 13.25 -2.89
N VAL A 147 -5.27 14.21 -3.42
CA VAL A 147 -5.13 14.69 -4.79
C VAL A 147 -4.41 16.04 -4.74
N GLN A 148 -3.27 16.15 -5.42
CA GLN A 148 -2.43 17.35 -5.55
C GLN A 148 -2.24 17.71 -7.03
#